data_AF-A0A6P0LP10-F1
#
_entry.id   AF-A0A6P0LP10-F1
#
_cell.length_a   1.000
_cell.length_b   1.000
_cell.length_c   1.000
_cell.angle_alpha   90.00
_cell.angle_beta   90.00
_cell.angle_gamma   90.00
#
_symmetry.space_group_name_H-M   'P 1'
#
loop_
_entity.id
_entity.type
_entity.pdbx_description
1 polymer ?
#
loop_
_entity_poly.entity_id
_entity_poly.type
_entity_poly.pdbx_seq_one_letter_code
_entity_poly.pdbx_strand_id
1 'polypeptide(L)'
;AFNSSVELYQATPSLSVEQLQAKIDRQIQQEKELLVSPDLFITLKEKHPEITHVQMRLQRGTEHNELNKYRYSVLLHIEAQPGKIITPTVESGAGMSYEKIEAYLQQKQPESICFSGIVNGRLANEVDLLELLSQPEAKQNVQQLRQLLESKAVNGIDPERLYELSANLGYSLELCWSAQEAPELMDGVFVRSELAKEGIVLTPLTQKSVVAGNWHNYGNNPLSSQLRNQLIPELREYLESRLPEYMVPSGLMVLSQLPLTPNGKVDRKALPELDVASSVSTEYVAPQTQTQKVLAEIWAEVLGIEQVGIHDNFFDLGGHSLMATQVVSRVRQTFGMELLLQSLFKYPNVATLAEEIETMLIVAQDVLQSVGEGSVIQQEDEEKGEL
;
A
#
# COMPACT_ATOMS: atom_id res chain seq x y z
N ALA A 1 5.97 -3.73 6.69
CA ALA A 1 6.27 -3.50 8.13
C ALA A 1 5.65 -2.19 8.60
N PHE A 2 6.17 -1.01 8.19
CA PHE A 2 5.62 0.29 8.60
C PHE A 2 4.13 0.46 8.29
N ASN A 3 3.73 0.38 7.01
CA ASN A 3 2.32 0.52 6.61
C ASN A 3 1.41 -0.50 7.32
N SER A 4 1.88 -1.73 7.50
CA SER A 4 1.18 -2.77 8.26
C SER A 4 0.94 -2.37 9.72
N SER A 5 1.95 -1.81 10.38
CA SER A 5 1.86 -1.34 11.78
C SER A 5 0.89 -0.17 11.91
N VAL A 6 0.95 0.80 11.01
CA VAL A 6 0.07 1.98 10.99
C VAL A 6 -1.38 1.57 10.76
N GLU A 7 -1.65 0.78 9.72
CA GLU A 7 -3.00 0.34 9.39
C GLU A 7 -3.57 -0.58 10.48
N LEU A 8 -2.77 -1.47 11.07
CA LEU A 8 -3.21 -2.28 12.21
C LEU A 8 -3.63 -1.40 13.39
N TYR A 9 -2.90 -0.31 13.68
CA TYR A 9 -3.21 0.59 14.79
C TYR A 9 -4.48 1.42 14.52
N GLN A 10 -4.66 1.92 13.30
CA GLN A 10 -5.78 2.78 12.93
C GLN A 10 -7.07 2.00 12.64
N ALA A 11 -6.98 0.72 12.27
CA ALA A 11 -8.14 -0.07 11.88
C ALA A 11 -9.12 -0.29 13.04
N THR A 12 -10.41 -0.39 12.68
CA THR A 12 -11.47 -0.74 13.63
C THR A 12 -11.31 -2.19 14.07
N PRO A 13 -11.59 -2.53 15.35
CA PRO A 13 -11.40 -3.89 15.85
C PRO A 13 -12.19 -4.98 15.10
N SER A 14 -13.33 -4.60 14.50
CA SER A 14 -14.22 -5.49 13.75
C SER A 14 -13.82 -5.70 12.28
N LEU A 15 -12.86 -4.92 11.76
CA LEU A 15 -12.40 -5.03 10.36
C LEU A 15 -11.81 -6.43 10.13
N SER A 16 -12.10 -7.05 8.99
CA SER A 16 -11.49 -8.34 8.66
C SER A 16 -9.99 -8.17 8.33
N VAL A 17 -9.21 -9.24 8.51
CA VAL A 17 -7.79 -9.23 8.13
C VAL A 17 -7.61 -9.04 6.62
N GLU A 18 -8.51 -9.58 5.79
CA GLU A 18 -8.51 -9.36 4.33
C GLU A 18 -8.68 -7.88 3.98
N GLN A 19 -9.64 -7.21 4.62
CA GLN A 19 -9.86 -5.77 4.44
C GLN A 19 -8.67 -4.94 4.95
N LEU A 20 -8.03 -5.36 6.05
CA LEU A 20 -6.81 -4.73 6.55
C LEU A 20 -5.66 -4.87 5.52
N GLN A 21 -5.48 -6.05 4.93
CA GLN A 21 -4.44 -6.31 3.94
C GLN A 21 -4.65 -5.46 2.68
N ALA A 22 -5.89 -5.38 2.19
CA ALA A 22 -6.24 -4.49 1.08
C ALA A 22 -5.92 -3.02 1.37
N LYS A 23 -6.17 -2.54 2.60
CA LYS A 23 -5.77 -1.18 3.03
C LYS A 23 -4.26 -0.98 3.04
N ILE A 24 -3.51 -1.95 3.55
CA ILE A 24 -2.03 -1.92 3.57
C ILE A 24 -1.50 -1.87 2.14
N ASP A 25 -1.99 -2.71 1.25
CA ASP A 25 -1.58 -2.75 -0.16
C ASP A 25 -1.88 -1.43 -0.86
N ARG A 26 -3.06 -0.83 -0.59
CA ARG A 26 -3.41 0.49 -1.10
C ARG A 26 -2.44 1.57 -0.63
N GLN A 27 -2.07 1.58 0.65
CA GLN A 27 -1.09 2.54 1.18
C GLN A 27 0.28 2.35 0.53
N ILE A 28 0.75 1.11 0.39
CA ILE A 28 2.04 0.81 -0.26
C ILE A 28 2.03 1.33 -1.71
N GLN A 29 0.94 1.15 -2.44
CA GLN A 29 0.82 1.63 -3.82
C GLN A 29 0.72 3.16 -3.94
N GLN A 30 0.22 3.82 -2.90
CA GLN A 30 0.04 5.28 -2.83
C GLN A 30 1.21 5.99 -2.13
N GLU A 31 2.26 5.25 -1.75
CA GLU A 31 3.44 5.80 -1.10
C GLU A 31 4.09 6.88 -1.98
N LYS A 32 4.23 8.08 -1.42
CA LYS A 32 4.76 9.27 -2.10
C LYS A 32 6.21 9.53 -1.73
N GLU A 33 6.71 8.89 -0.67
CA GLU A 33 8.10 8.99 -0.28
C GLU A 33 8.96 7.96 -1.03
N LEU A 34 10.21 8.35 -1.34
CA LEU A 34 11.20 7.43 -1.88
C LEU A 34 11.78 6.60 -0.73
N LEU A 35 11.45 5.32 -0.73
CA LEU A 35 12.01 4.30 0.15
C LEU A 35 13.20 3.66 -0.54
N VAL A 36 14.34 3.61 0.16
CA VAL A 36 15.62 3.14 -0.39
C VAL A 36 16.15 1.97 0.43
N SER A 37 16.45 0.86 -0.25
CA SER A 37 17.15 -0.29 0.33
C SER A 37 18.62 0.05 0.61
N PRO A 38 19.17 -0.40 1.76
CA PRO A 38 20.60 -0.26 2.06
C PRO A 38 21.50 -0.79 0.93
N ASP A 39 21.12 -1.88 0.25
CA ASP A 39 21.88 -2.49 -0.85
C ASP A 39 22.15 -1.52 -2.02
N LEU A 40 21.36 -0.43 -2.16
CA LEU A 40 21.61 0.63 -3.14
C LEU A 40 23.03 1.19 -2.99
N PHE A 41 23.44 1.51 -1.76
CA PHE A 41 24.68 2.23 -1.52
C PHE A 41 25.91 1.33 -1.67
N ILE A 42 25.74 0.02 -1.46
CA ILE A 42 26.77 -0.97 -1.78
C ILE A 42 26.96 -1.03 -3.30
N THR A 43 25.87 -1.11 -4.04
CA THR A 43 25.88 -1.07 -5.51
C THR A 43 26.45 0.24 -6.05
N LEU A 44 26.15 1.37 -5.39
CA LEU A 44 26.69 2.68 -5.74
C LEU A 44 28.22 2.70 -5.61
N LYS A 45 28.76 2.19 -4.51
CA LYS A 45 30.21 2.04 -4.31
C LYS A 45 30.87 1.19 -5.39
N GLU A 46 30.26 0.06 -5.77
CA GLU A 46 30.81 -0.80 -6.84
C GLU A 46 30.86 -0.10 -8.20
N LYS A 47 29.89 0.79 -8.49
CA LYS A 47 29.87 1.56 -9.75
C LYS A 47 30.72 2.83 -9.72
N HIS A 48 31.03 3.34 -8.54
CA HIS A 48 31.74 4.61 -8.32
C HIS A 48 32.99 4.37 -7.45
N PRO A 49 34.14 4.02 -8.05
CA PRO A 49 35.37 3.71 -7.32
C PRO A 49 35.90 4.84 -6.42
N GLU A 50 35.49 6.09 -6.66
CA GLU A 50 35.77 7.23 -5.81
C GLU A 50 35.15 7.11 -4.41
N ILE A 51 34.07 6.34 -4.26
CA ILE A 51 33.49 5.98 -2.97
C ILE A 51 34.36 4.88 -2.37
N THR A 52 35.22 5.23 -1.43
CA THR A 52 36.15 4.28 -0.80
C THR A 52 35.46 3.43 0.26
N HIS A 53 34.50 4.01 0.99
CA HIS A 53 33.78 3.33 2.07
C HIS A 53 32.34 3.79 2.20
N VAL A 54 31.48 2.87 2.63
CA VAL A 54 30.06 3.13 2.92
C VAL A 54 29.82 2.69 4.35
N GLN A 55 29.22 3.57 5.14
CA GLN A 55 28.83 3.26 6.50
C GLN A 55 27.32 3.46 6.66
N MET A 56 26.65 2.47 7.24
CA MET A 56 25.21 2.50 7.49
C MET A 56 24.97 2.35 8.98
N ARG A 57 24.04 3.15 9.52
CA ARG A 57 23.71 3.11 10.95
C ARG A 57 22.22 3.15 11.15
N LEU A 58 21.72 2.27 12.01
CA LEU A 58 20.35 2.38 12.54
C LEU A 58 20.21 3.70 13.32
N GLN A 59 19.02 4.27 13.32
CA GLN A 59 18.76 5.48 14.11
C GLN A 59 18.80 5.17 15.61
N ARG A 60 19.25 6.15 16.40
CA ARG A 60 19.29 6.07 17.85
C ARG A 60 18.05 6.70 18.49
N GLY A 61 17.70 6.21 19.67
CA GLY A 61 16.61 6.72 20.50
C GLY A 61 15.82 5.60 21.18
N THR A 62 15.25 5.93 22.34
CA THR A 62 14.42 5.01 23.14
C THR A 62 12.94 5.02 22.73
N GLU A 63 12.53 6.07 22.00
CA GLU A 63 11.15 6.23 21.56
C GLU A 63 10.79 5.23 20.45
N HIS A 64 9.64 4.60 20.59
CA HIS A 64 9.11 3.62 19.64
C HIS A 64 8.29 4.33 18.54
N ASN A 65 8.98 5.08 17.69
CA ASN A 65 8.39 5.85 16.59
C ASN A 65 8.93 5.41 15.22
N GLU A 66 8.34 5.93 14.14
CA GLU A 66 8.76 5.62 12.77
C GLU A 66 10.26 5.90 12.53
N LEU A 67 10.71 7.08 12.95
CA LEU A 67 12.08 7.57 12.75
C LEU A 67 13.13 6.59 13.30
N ASN A 68 12.91 6.06 14.50
CA ASN A 68 13.85 5.17 15.17
C ASN A 68 13.72 3.71 14.73
N LYS A 69 12.57 3.31 14.19
CA LYS A 69 12.28 1.93 13.80
C LYS A 69 12.69 1.61 12.37
N TYR A 70 12.39 2.49 11.42
CA TYR A 70 12.46 2.15 9.98
C TYR A 70 13.50 2.95 9.20
N ARG A 71 13.99 4.07 9.74
CA ARG A 71 15.00 4.89 9.06
C ARG A 71 16.42 4.50 9.47
N TYR A 72 17.37 4.88 8.62
CA TYR A 72 18.80 4.68 8.85
C TYR A 72 19.59 5.84 8.25
N SER A 73 20.82 6.01 8.70
CA SER A 73 21.76 7.01 8.19
C SER A 73 22.81 6.33 7.32
N VAL A 74 23.23 7.01 6.25
CA VAL A 74 24.30 6.56 5.37
C VAL A 74 25.39 7.63 5.30
N LEU A 75 26.64 7.21 5.50
CA LEU A 75 27.81 8.04 5.31
C LEU A 75 28.63 7.44 4.17
N LEU A 76 28.87 8.24 3.12
CA LEU A 76 29.72 7.87 1.99
C LEU A 76 31.05 8.58 2.13
N HIS A 77 32.14 7.82 2.16
CA HIS A 77 33.49 8.34 2.20
C HIS A 77 34.05 8.39 0.79
N ILE A 78 34.43 9.57 0.32
CA ILE A 78 34.94 9.81 -1.04
C ILE A 78 36.43 10.09 -0.97
N GLU A 79 37.23 9.37 -1.75
CA GLU A 79 38.69 9.50 -1.83
C GLU A 79 39.40 9.50 -0.47
N ALA A 80 38.74 8.97 0.56
CA ALA A 80 39.30 8.93 1.90
C ALA A 80 40.46 7.92 1.91
N GLN A 81 41.59 8.33 2.48
CA GLN A 81 42.71 7.44 2.78
C GLN A 81 42.59 6.97 4.23
N PRO A 82 41.91 5.84 4.51
CA PRO A 82 41.78 5.36 5.87
C PRO A 82 43.13 5.01 6.48
N GLY A 83 43.32 5.31 7.77
CA GLY A 83 44.51 4.90 8.50
C GLY A 83 44.62 3.38 8.63
N LYS A 84 43.54 2.71 9.03
CA LYS A 84 43.45 1.25 9.17
C LYS A 84 42.05 0.75 8.82
N ILE A 85 41.96 -0.34 8.07
CA ILE A 85 40.69 -1.05 7.83
C ILE A 85 40.55 -2.12 8.92
N ILE A 86 39.42 -2.13 9.60
CA ILE A 86 39.09 -3.09 10.65
C ILE A 86 38.02 -4.03 10.12
N THR A 87 38.39 -5.30 9.93
CA THR A 87 37.48 -6.37 9.54
C THR A 87 37.15 -7.21 10.77
N PRO A 88 35.97 -7.04 11.38
CA PRO A 88 35.59 -7.78 12.58
C PRO A 88 35.42 -9.27 12.29
N THR A 89 35.75 -10.13 13.27
CA THR A 89 35.38 -11.55 13.22
C THR A 89 33.87 -11.68 13.30
N VAL A 90 33.26 -12.46 12.40
CA VAL A 90 31.81 -12.63 12.36
C VAL A 90 31.40 -13.88 13.13
N GLU A 91 30.48 -13.70 14.08
CA GLU A 91 29.78 -14.74 14.81
C GLU A 91 28.27 -14.67 14.51
N SER A 92 27.58 -15.80 14.65
CA SER A 92 26.13 -15.83 14.46
C SER A 92 25.40 -15.09 15.60
N GLY A 93 24.51 -14.17 15.23
CA GLY A 93 23.56 -13.49 16.10
C GLY A 93 22.23 -14.25 16.28
N ALA A 94 22.01 -15.33 15.52
CA ALA A 94 20.76 -16.09 15.59
C ALA A 94 20.56 -16.69 16.99
N GLY A 95 19.43 -16.37 17.63
CA GLY A 95 19.11 -16.84 18.99
C GLY A 95 20.02 -16.29 20.11
N MET A 96 20.80 -15.25 19.83
CA MET A 96 21.54 -14.50 20.84
C MET A 96 20.58 -13.67 21.69
N SER A 97 20.74 -13.75 23.01
CA SER A 97 20.11 -12.82 23.94
C SER A 97 21.11 -11.76 24.38
N TYR A 98 20.61 -10.67 24.96
CA TYR A 98 21.44 -9.61 25.53
C TYR A 98 22.49 -10.18 26.51
N GLU A 99 22.07 -11.08 27.39
CA GLU A 99 22.90 -11.67 28.45
C GLU A 99 24.01 -12.55 27.86
N LYS A 100 23.73 -13.26 26.76
CA LYS A 100 24.75 -14.06 26.06
C LYS A 100 25.81 -13.18 25.40
N ILE A 101 25.39 -12.08 24.76
CA ILE A 101 26.31 -11.10 24.15
C ILE A 101 27.19 -10.47 25.24
N GLU A 102 26.58 -10.03 26.34
CA GLU A 102 27.30 -9.45 27.49
C GLU A 102 28.34 -10.43 28.05
N ALA A 103 27.93 -11.67 28.36
CA ALA A 103 28.82 -12.68 28.87
C ALA A 103 29.99 -12.99 27.90
N TYR A 104 29.71 -13.04 26.59
CA TYR A 104 30.75 -13.25 25.58
C TYR A 104 31.76 -12.11 25.59
N LEU A 105 31.31 -10.86 25.53
CA LEU A 105 32.18 -9.68 25.48
C LEU A 105 33.04 -9.53 26.74
N GLN A 106 32.50 -9.86 27.91
CA GLN A 106 33.23 -9.83 29.19
C GLN A 106 34.28 -10.94 29.31
N GLN A 107 33.98 -12.15 28.82
CA GLN A 107 34.87 -13.31 28.95
C GLN A 107 35.97 -13.33 27.88
N LYS A 108 35.60 -13.11 26.61
CA LYS A 108 36.51 -13.23 25.46
C LYS A 108 37.25 -11.94 25.16
N GLN A 109 36.65 -10.80 25.49
CA GLN A 109 37.28 -9.48 25.33
C GLN A 109 37.90 -9.23 23.95
N PRO A 110 37.23 -9.58 22.83
CA PRO A 110 37.82 -9.46 21.50
C PRO A 110 38.22 -8.01 21.15
N GLU A 111 39.17 -7.85 20.24
CA GLU A 111 39.51 -6.53 19.69
C GLU A 111 38.40 -5.98 18.79
N SER A 112 37.81 -6.86 17.97
CA SER A 112 36.68 -6.57 17.08
C SER A 112 35.85 -7.83 16.82
N ILE A 113 34.53 -7.72 16.91
CA ILE A 113 33.58 -8.81 16.65
C ILE A 113 32.29 -8.27 16.07
N CYS A 114 31.68 -9.01 15.16
CA CYS A 114 30.35 -8.77 14.64
C CYS A 114 29.44 -9.93 15.01
N PHE A 115 28.32 -9.65 15.65
CA PHE A 115 27.22 -10.61 15.79
C PHE A 115 26.22 -10.34 14.68
N SER A 116 26.20 -11.21 13.65
CA SER A 116 25.37 -11.00 12.46
C SER A 116 24.02 -11.70 12.56
N GLY A 117 22.94 -10.99 12.28
CA GLY A 117 21.58 -11.53 12.34
C GLY A 117 21.00 -11.56 13.75
N ILE A 118 21.22 -10.51 14.55
CA ILE A 118 20.50 -10.29 15.80
C ILE A 118 19.08 -9.81 15.45
N VAL A 119 18.06 -10.34 16.12
CA VAL A 119 16.69 -9.83 15.99
C VAL A 119 16.58 -8.45 16.64
N ASN A 120 16.24 -7.43 15.85
CA ASN A 120 15.98 -6.09 16.33
C ASN A 120 14.64 -6.04 17.07
N GLY A 121 14.69 -5.83 18.39
CA GLY A 121 13.50 -5.79 19.25
C GLY A 121 12.51 -4.70 18.88
N ARG A 122 12.94 -3.66 18.15
CA ARG A 122 12.05 -2.60 17.64
C ARG A 122 11.13 -3.05 16.50
N LEU A 123 11.50 -4.12 15.79
CA LEU A 123 10.80 -4.63 14.60
C LEU A 123 10.27 -6.06 14.74
N ALA A 124 10.59 -6.76 15.82
CA ALA A 124 10.19 -8.16 16.02
C ALA A 124 8.66 -8.34 15.90
N ASN A 125 7.89 -7.46 16.54
CA ASN A 125 6.41 -7.51 16.50
C ASN A 125 5.86 -7.22 15.08
N GLU A 126 6.52 -6.36 14.33
CA GLU A 126 6.14 -6.01 12.96
C GLU A 126 6.33 -7.18 12.01
N VAL A 127 7.36 -8.00 12.22
CA VAL A 127 7.58 -9.21 11.44
C VAL A 127 6.61 -10.30 11.84
N ASP A 128 6.33 -10.46 13.13
CA ASP A 128 5.25 -11.33 13.60
C ASP A 128 3.91 -10.97 12.97
N LEU A 129 3.61 -9.67 12.81
CA LEU A 129 2.42 -9.20 12.11
C LEU A 129 2.44 -9.60 10.64
N LEU A 130 3.54 -9.39 9.93
CA LEU A 130 3.66 -9.78 8.52
C LEU A 130 3.50 -11.28 8.33
N GLU A 131 4.08 -12.09 9.23
CA GLU A 131 3.91 -13.54 9.23
C GLU A 131 2.44 -13.91 9.40
N LEU A 132 1.73 -13.34 10.38
CA LEU A 132 0.32 -13.60 10.61
C LEU A 132 -0.56 -13.15 9.43
N LEU A 133 -0.27 -12.01 8.81
CA LEU A 133 -0.97 -11.52 7.62
C LEU A 133 -0.75 -12.42 6.39
N SER A 134 0.37 -13.15 6.33
CA SER A 134 0.67 -14.07 5.24
C SER A 134 -0.03 -15.43 5.37
N GLN A 135 -0.64 -15.72 6.52
CA GLN A 135 -1.31 -17.00 6.77
C GLN A 135 -2.74 -16.99 6.20
N PRO A 136 -3.17 -18.08 5.52
CA PRO A 136 -4.46 -18.14 4.81
C PRO A 136 -5.71 -18.25 5.70
N GLU A 137 -5.63 -17.90 6.99
CA GLU A 137 -6.76 -18.03 7.92
C GLU A 137 -7.78 -16.87 7.78
N ALA A 138 -8.64 -17.02 6.77
CA ALA A 138 -9.62 -16.07 6.24
C ALA A 138 -10.77 -15.60 7.17
N LYS A 139 -10.68 -15.70 8.50
CA LYS A 139 -11.80 -15.33 9.40
C LYS A 139 -11.44 -14.53 10.64
N GLN A 140 -10.18 -14.12 10.77
CA GLN A 140 -9.79 -13.27 11.89
C GLN A 140 -10.17 -11.81 11.62
N ASN A 141 -10.51 -11.10 12.69
CA ASN A 141 -10.62 -9.64 12.66
C ASN A 141 -9.41 -8.99 13.32
N VAL A 142 -9.29 -7.68 13.18
CA VAL A 142 -8.20 -6.87 13.74
C VAL A 142 -8.05 -7.07 15.25
N GLN A 143 -9.14 -7.23 16.00
CA GLN A 143 -9.08 -7.45 17.44
C GLN A 143 -8.37 -8.76 17.78
N GLN A 144 -8.74 -9.86 17.11
CA GLN A 144 -8.11 -11.17 17.31
C GLN A 144 -6.65 -11.13 16.90
N LEU A 145 -6.32 -10.46 15.79
CA LEU A 145 -4.94 -10.29 15.34
C LEU A 145 -4.08 -9.53 16.37
N ARG A 146 -4.60 -8.44 16.96
CA ARG A 146 -3.92 -7.72 18.04
C ARG A 146 -3.68 -8.61 19.27
N GLN A 147 -4.68 -9.40 19.68
CA GLN A 147 -4.54 -10.32 20.81
C GLN A 147 -3.48 -11.41 20.55
N LEU A 148 -3.42 -11.95 19.34
CA LEU A 148 -2.39 -12.92 18.96
C LEU A 148 -0.99 -12.31 19.03
N LEU A 149 -0.82 -11.08 18.54
CA LEU A 149 0.45 -10.36 18.63
C LEU A 149 0.86 -10.08 20.08
N GLU A 150 -0.07 -9.64 20.93
CA GLU A 150 0.19 -9.42 22.36
C GLU A 150 0.58 -10.71 23.11
N SER A 151 0.09 -11.86 22.65
CA SER A 151 0.41 -13.16 23.24
C SER A 151 1.79 -13.71 22.84
N LYS A 152 2.37 -13.22 21.74
CA LYS A 152 3.70 -13.61 21.28
C LYS A 152 4.77 -12.91 22.12
N ALA A 153 5.78 -13.67 22.56
CA ALA A 153 6.93 -13.11 23.24
C ALA A 153 7.85 -12.41 22.24
N VAL A 154 8.20 -11.15 22.51
CA VAL A 154 9.14 -10.38 21.68
C VAL A 154 10.54 -10.95 21.84
N ASN A 155 10.98 -11.75 20.87
CA ASN A 155 12.30 -12.38 20.88
C ASN A 155 13.34 -11.50 20.16
N GLY A 156 13.56 -10.28 20.66
CA GLY A 156 14.53 -9.34 20.09
C GLY A 156 15.24 -8.49 21.13
N ILE A 157 16.35 -7.86 20.73
CA ILE A 157 17.14 -6.98 21.59
C ILE A 157 16.91 -5.53 21.14
N ASP A 158 16.57 -4.64 22.07
CA ASP A 158 16.53 -3.20 21.79
C ASP A 158 17.95 -2.70 21.44
N PRO A 159 18.14 -2.05 20.27
CA PRO A 159 19.41 -1.43 19.88
C PRO A 159 20.03 -0.53 20.95
N GLU A 160 19.26 0.24 21.73
CA GLU A 160 19.83 1.12 22.76
C GLU A 160 20.49 0.34 23.89
N ARG A 161 19.96 -0.83 24.26
CA ARG A 161 20.59 -1.68 25.28
C ARG A 161 21.97 -2.17 24.83
N LEU A 162 22.14 -2.45 23.53
CA LEU A 162 23.45 -2.82 22.99
C LEU A 162 24.42 -1.64 23.01
N TYR A 163 23.94 -0.41 22.74
CA TYR A 163 24.76 0.80 22.88
C TYR A 163 25.22 1.01 24.33
N GLU A 164 24.32 0.87 25.31
CA GLU A 164 24.65 0.95 26.74
C GLU A 164 25.69 -0.11 27.14
N LEU A 165 25.48 -1.37 26.72
CA LEU A 165 26.41 -2.47 26.95
C LEU A 165 27.80 -2.17 26.37
N SER A 166 27.85 -1.68 25.13
CA SER A 166 29.12 -1.37 24.45
C SER A 166 29.90 -0.30 25.21
N ALA A 167 29.23 0.77 25.65
CA ALA A 167 29.85 1.85 26.40
C ALA A 167 30.39 1.35 27.75
N ASN A 168 29.62 0.53 28.47
CA ASN A 168 30.01 -0.04 29.76
C ASN A 168 31.23 -0.97 29.66
N LEU A 169 31.41 -1.66 28.53
CA LEU A 169 32.50 -2.61 28.32
C LEU A 169 33.69 -2.04 27.52
N GLY A 170 33.68 -0.74 27.20
CA GLY A 170 34.78 -0.09 26.47
C GLY A 170 34.85 -0.43 24.98
N TYR A 171 33.70 -0.64 24.35
CA TYR A 171 33.56 -0.84 22.91
C TYR A 171 32.85 0.36 22.26
N SER A 172 33.24 0.65 21.03
CA SER A 172 32.41 1.36 20.06
C SER A 172 31.51 0.35 19.37
N LEU A 173 30.23 0.69 19.23
CA LEU A 173 29.24 -0.15 18.57
C LEU A 173 28.74 0.52 17.29
N GLU A 174 28.70 -0.26 16.21
CA GLU A 174 27.98 0.08 15.01
C GLU A 174 26.85 -0.94 14.79
N LEU A 175 25.62 -0.44 14.73
CA LEU A 175 24.44 -1.24 14.39
C LEU A 175 23.99 -0.87 12.98
N CYS A 176 23.83 -1.86 12.13
CA CYS A 176 23.31 -1.69 10.77
C CYS A 176 22.30 -2.79 10.44
N TRP A 177 21.53 -2.60 9.37
CA TRP A 177 20.69 -3.68 8.82
C TRP A 177 21.57 -4.87 8.46
N SER A 178 21.07 -6.08 8.70
CA SER A 178 21.84 -7.28 8.39
C SER A 178 21.97 -7.48 6.89
N ALA A 179 23.07 -8.12 6.47
CA ALA A 179 23.21 -8.63 5.11
C ALA A 179 22.24 -9.79 4.80
N GLN A 180 21.64 -10.39 5.83
CA GLN A 180 20.67 -11.47 5.74
C GLN A 180 19.30 -10.95 5.27
N GLU A 181 18.53 -11.77 4.56
CA GLU A 181 17.32 -11.33 3.84
C GLU A 181 16.10 -11.02 4.73
N ALA A 182 16.19 -11.21 6.06
CA ALA A 182 15.07 -10.98 6.96
C ALA A 182 15.03 -9.53 7.50
N PRO A 183 13.86 -8.84 7.45
CA PRO A 183 13.75 -7.40 7.64
C PRO A 183 13.95 -6.90 9.09
N GLU A 184 13.81 -7.77 10.08
CA GLU A 184 14.05 -7.49 11.50
C GLU A 184 15.50 -7.69 11.92
N LEU A 185 16.34 -8.27 11.05
CA LEU A 185 17.70 -8.60 11.43
C LEU A 185 18.63 -7.39 11.35
N MET A 186 19.45 -7.26 12.39
CA MET A 186 20.53 -6.28 12.47
C MET A 186 21.87 -6.96 12.74
N ASP A 187 22.94 -6.34 12.27
CA ASP A 187 24.31 -6.74 12.59
C ASP A 187 24.88 -5.79 13.65
N GLY A 188 25.42 -6.36 14.73
CA GLY A 188 26.06 -5.60 15.80
C GLY A 188 27.57 -5.74 15.79
N VAL A 189 28.27 -4.68 15.38
CA VAL A 189 29.73 -4.66 15.27
C VAL A 189 30.34 -3.94 16.46
N PHE A 190 30.98 -4.69 17.33
CA PHE A 190 31.69 -4.22 18.51
C PHE A 190 33.19 -4.13 18.20
N VAL A 191 33.78 -2.95 18.38
CA VAL A 191 35.22 -2.72 18.21
C VAL A 191 35.73 -1.98 19.44
N ARG A 192 36.90 -2.35 19.97
CA ARG A 192 37.48 -1.60 21.10
C ARG A 192 37.57 -0.11 20.77
N SER A 193 37.12 0.73 21.71
CA SER A 193 36.93 2.17 21.46
C SER A 193 38.20 2.90 21.01
N GLU A 194 39.38 2.41 21.40
CA GLU A 194 40.67 2.94 20.97
C GLU A 194 40.94 2.62 19.49
N LEU A 195 40.68 1.38 19.07
CA LEU A 195 40.85 0.93 17.69
C LEU A 195 39.85 1.63 16.74
N ALA A 196 38.61 1.81 17.18
CA ALA A 196 37.55 2.41 16.37
C ALA A 196 37.80 3.90 16.02
N LYS A 197 38.57 4.63 16.84
CA LYS A 197 38.90 6.05 16.58
C LYS A 197 39.83 6.25 15.39
N GLU A 198 40.67 5.27 15.11
CA GLU A 198 41.76 5.39 14.13
C GLU A 198 41.48 4.64 12.82
N GLY A 199 40.40 3.84 12.79
CA GLY A 199 40.11 2.93 11.69
C GLY A 199 38.71 3.04 11.12
N ILE A 200 38.57 2.56 9.89
CA ILE A 200 37.27 2.30 9.26
C ILE A 200 36.83 0.89 9.64
N VAL A 201 35.64 0.79 10.24
CA VAL A 201 35.02 -0.48 10.59
C VAL A 201 34.18 -0.98 9.41
N LEU A 202 34.47 -2.18 8.92
CA LEU A 202 33.67 -2.83 7.88
C LEU A 202 32.55 -3.65 8.53
N THR A 203 31.29 -3.33 8.25
CA THR A 203 30.15 -4.17 8.64
C THR A 203 29.91 -5.27 7.61
N PRO A 204 29.30 -6.42 7.96
CA PRO A 204 29.08 -7.51 7.01
C PRO A 204 28.29 -7.08 5.76
N LEU A 205 27.26 -6.26 5.93
CA LEU A 205 26.48 -5.70 4.82
C LEU A 205 27.36 -4.94 3.82
N THR A 206 28.35 -4.18 4.30
CA THR A 206 29.27 -3.42 3.44
C THR A 206 30.33 -4.26 2.75
N GLN A 207 30.48 -5.53 3.16
CA GLN A 207 31.37 -6.52 2.55
C GLN A 207 30.63 -7.40 1.53
N LYS A 208 29.30 -7.39 1.53
CA LYS A 208 28.47 -8.08 0.55
C LYS A 208 28.80 -7.55 -0.86
N SER A 209 28.99 -8.44 -1.82
CA SER A 209 28.96 -8.06 -3.23
C SER A 209 27.55 -8.24 -3.76
N VAL A 210 27.05 -7.22 -4.45
CA VAL A 210 25.70 -7.22 -5.00
C VAL A 210 25.83 -7.20 -6.51
N VAL A 211 25.11 -8.06 -7.22
CA VAL A 211 25.10 -7.95 -8.68
C VAL A 211 24.44 -6.64 -9.03
N ALA A 212 25.18 -5.74 -9.69
CA ALA A 212 24.68 -4.46 -10.18
C ALA A 212 23.47 -4.67 -11.08
N GLY A 213 22.29 -4.60 -10.47
CA GLY A 213 21.02 -4.82 -11.13
C GLY A 213 20.40 -3.52 -11.63
N ASN A 214 19.14 -3.63 -12.03
CA ASN A 214 18.31 -2.48 -12.32
C ASN A 214 18.09 -1.67 -11.03
N TRP A 215 18.22 -0.34 -11.08
CA TRP A 215 18.03 0.55 -9.93
C TRP A 215 16.64 0.41 -9.28
N HIS A 216 15.65 -0.03 -10.05
CA HIS A 216 14.29 -0.34 -9.59
C HIS A 216 14.22 -1.41 -8.49
N ASN A 217 15.28 -2.20 -8.29
CA ASN A 217 15.33 -3.23 -7.25
C ASN A 217 15.67 -2.67 -5.87
N TYR A 218 16.15 -1.43 -5.78
CA TYR A 218 16.64 -0.85 -4.53
C TYR A 218 15.73 0.25 -3.96
N GLY A 219 14.56 0.45 -4.52
CA GLY A 219 13.60 1.42 -3.99
C GLY A 219 12.24 1.35 -4.65
N ASN A 220 11.25 1.98 -4.02
CA ASN A 220 9.93 2.14 -4.62
C ASN A 220 9.93 3.25 -5.70
N ASN A 221 8.82 3.39 -6.41
CA ASN A 221 8.60 4.52 -7.32
C ASN A 221 7.48 5.43 -6.78
N PRO A 222 7.82 6.55 -6.11
CA PRO A 222 6.83 7.45 -5.51
C PRO A 222 5.95 8.16 -6.55
N LEU A 223 6.43 8.28 -7.79
CA LEU A 223 5.68 8.89 -8.88
C LEU A 223 4.70 7.93 -9.55
N SER A 224 4.71 6.65 -9.16
CA SER A 224 3.89 5.62 -9.81
C SER A 224 2.39 5.92 -9.69
N SER A 225 1.93 6.41 -8.54
CA SER A 225 0.52 6.79 -8.35
C SER A 225 0.13 7.98 -9.23
N GLN A 226 0.96 9.02 -9.29
CA GLN A 226 0.70 10.18 -10.16
C GLN A 226 0.67 9.76 -11.63
N LEU A 227 1.63 8.94 -12.06
CA LEU A 227 1.68 8.41 -13.41
C LEU A 227 0.43 7.58 -13.74
N ARG A 228 -0.02 6.71 -12.83
CA ARG A 228 -1.26 5.93 -13.00
C ARG A 228 -2.48 6.84 -13.18
N ASN A 229 -2.62 7.85 -12.32
CA ASN A 229 -3.76 8.77 -12.33
C ASN A 229 -3.82 9.65 -13.58
N GLN A 230 -2.69 9.90 -14.25
CA GLN A 230 -2.64 10.64 -15.52
C GLN A 230 -2.79 9.70 -16.72
N LEU A 231 -2.03 8.61 -16.75
CA LEU A 231 -1.92 7.72 -17.90
C LEU A 231 -3.19 6.90 -18.14
N ILE A 232 -3.86 6.43 -17.08
CA ILE A 232 -5.05 5.58 -17.24
C ILE A 232 -6.20 6.34 -17.92
N PRO A 233 -6.59 7.55 -17.48
CA PRO A 233 -7.60 8.35 -18.18
C PRO A 233 -7.21 8.70 -19.62
N GLU A 234 -5.98 9.16 -19.86
CA GLU A 234 -5.51 9.50 -21.21
C GLU A 234 -5.54 8.29 -22.15
N LEU A 235 -5.13 7.12 -21.67
CA LEU A 235 -5.16 5.89 -22.45
C LEU A 235 -6.60 5.46 -22.74
N ARG A 236 -7.51 5.60 -21.75
CA ARG A 236 -8.93 5.27 -21.93
C ARG A 236 -9.58 6.18 -22.99
N GLU A 237 -9.40 7.49 -22.88
CA GLU A 237 -9.90 8.45 -23.88
C GLU A 237 -9.36 8.15 -25.28
N TYR A 238 -8.06 7.82 -25.37
CA TYR A 238 -7.44 7.41 -26.62
C TYR A 238 -8.09 6.14 -27.21
N LEU A 239 -8.38 5.12 -26.39
CA LEU A 239 -9.02 3.88 -26.81
C LEU A 239 -10.47 4.11 -27.24
N GLU A 240 -11.24 4.87 -26.48
CA GLU A 240 -12.64 5.24 -26.78
C GLU A 240 -12.75 6.00 -28.11
N SER A 241 -11.76 6.83 -28.45
CA SER A 241 -11.75 7.55 -29.73
C SER A 241 -11.50 6.66 -30.97
N ARG A 242 -11.02 5.42 -30.78
CA ARG A 242 -10.57 4.54 -31.87
C ARG A 242 -11.25 3.19 -31.93
N LEU A 243 -11.83 2.73 -30.82
CA LEU A 243 -12.42 1.41 -30.69
C LEU A 243 -13.92 1.53 -30.40
N PRO A 244 -14.74 0.58 -30.89
CA PRO A 244 -16.10 0.42 -30.39
C PRO A 244 -16.10 0.17 -28.87
N GLU A 245 -17.15 0.62 -28.19
CA GLU A 245 -17.30 0.55 -26.73
C GLU A 245 -16.99 -0.84 -26.14
N TYR A 246 -17.49 -1.90 -26.77
CA TYR A 246 -17.28 -3.29 -26.31
C TYR A 246 -15.83 -3.81 -26.48
N MET A 247 -14.96 -3.06 -27.15
CA MET A 247 -13.52 -3.37 -27.28
C MET A 247 -12.65 -2.55 -26.32
N VAL A 248 -13.22 -1.56 -25.63
CA VAL A 248 -12.51 -0.77 -24.61
C VAL A 248 -12.42 -1.63 -23.33
N PRO A 249 -11.21 -1.86 -22.77
CA PRO A 249 -11.06 -2.64 -21.55
C PRO A 249 -11.77 -1.98 -20.36
N SER A 250 -12.50 -2.76 -19.58
CA SER A 250 -13.15 -2.27 -18.34
C SER A 250 -12.16 -1.88 -17.25
N GLY A 251 -10.93 -2.44 -17.28
CA GLY A 251 -9.88 -2.13 -16.32
C GLY A 251 -8.52 -1.97 -17.01
N LEU A 252 -7.75 -0.97 -16.55
CA LEU A 252 -6.38 -0.71 -16.97
C LEU A 252 -5.48 -0.73 -15.73
N MET A 253 -4.43 -1.54 -15.76
CA MET A 253 -3.46 -1.67 -14.67
C MET A 253 -2.06 -1.34 -15.19
N VAL A 254 -1.31 -0.55 -14.41
CA VAL A 254 0.11 -0.28 -14.68
C VAL A 254 0.96 -1.23 -13.86
N LEU A 255 1.79 -2.01 -14.55
CA LEU A 255 2.78 -2.88 -13.93
C LEU A 255 4.18 -2.26 -14.06
N SER A 256 5.02 -2.42 -13.05
CA SER A 256 6.44 -2.05 -13.12
C SER A 256 7.19 -2.92 -14.15
N GLN A 257 6.83 -4.20 -14.25
CA GLN A 257 7.36 -5.14 -15.23
C GLN A 257 6.31 -6.22 -15.54
N LEU A 258 6.29 -6.69 -16.79
CA LEU A 258 5.47 -7.85 -17.16
C LEU A 258 6.06 -9.13 -16.54
N PRO A 259 5.25 -9.97 -15.85
CA PRO A 259 5.72 -11.26 -15.36
C PRO A 259 6.07 -12.15 -16.56
N LEU A 260 7.26 -12.74 -16.54
CA LEU A 260 7.76 -13.60 -17.58
C LEU A 260 7.95 -15.02 -17.06
N THR A 261 7.58 -16.00 -17.88
CA THR A 261 7.99 -17.40 -17.74
C THR A 261 9.51 -17.53 -17.87
N PRO A 262 10.13 -18.62 -17.39
CA PRO A 262 11.57 -18.88 -17.58
C PRO A 262 12.04 -18.83 -19.05
N ASN A 263 11.13 -19.05 -19.99
CA ASN A 263 11.39 -18.98 -21.43
C ASN A 263 11.18 -17.57 -22.03
N GLY A 264 10.96 -16.55 -21.20
CA GLY A 264 10.80 -15.15 -21.62
C GLY A 264 9.43 -14.77 -22.19
N LYS A 265 8.43 -15.67 -22.17
CA LYS A 265 7.05 -15.36 -22.56
C LYS A 265 6.28 -14.76 -21.39
N VAL A 266 5.29 -13.90 -21.64
CA VAL A 266 4.42 -13.35 -20.57
C VAL A 266 3.69 -14.49 -19.84
N ASP A 267 3.87 -14.53 -18.52
CA ASP A 267 3.13 -15.44 -17.64
C ASP A 267 1.80 -14.80 -17.23
N ARG A 268 0.74 -15.17 -17.95
CA ARG A 268 -0.61 -14.66 -17.70
C ARG A 268 -1.18 -15.08 -16.35
N LYS A 269 -0.72 -16.18 -15.77
CA LYS A 269 -1.21 -16.66 -14.47
C LYS A 269 -0.60 -15.89 -13.30
N ALA A 270 0.56 -15.27 -13.54
CA ALA A 270 1.25 -14.43 -12.58
C ALA A 270 0.85 -12.95 -12.70
N LEU A 271 -0.09 -12.59 -13.58
CA LEU A 271 -0.64 -11.24 -13.60
C LEU A 271 -1.49 -11.03 -12.34
N PRO A 272 -1.33 -9.89 -11.65
CA PRO A 272 -2.18 -9.55 -10.51
C PRO A 272 -3.64 -9.48 -10.93
N GLU A 273 -4.54 -9.88 -10.04
CA GLU A 273 -5.96 -9.62 -10.24
C GLU A 273 -6.21 -8.11 -10.16
N LEU A 274 -6.99 -7.59 -11.10
CA LEU A 274 -7.46 -6.20 -11.06
C LEU A 274 -8.44 -6.09 -9.90
N ASP A 275 -8.01 -5.46 -8.81
CA ASP A 275 -8.95 -4.95 -7.82
C ASP A 275 -9.62 -3.71 -8.40
N VAL A 276 -10.75 -3.94 -9.06
CA VAL A 276 -11.51 -2.96 -9.82
C VAL A 276 -11.89 -1.76 -8.92
N ALA A 277 -12.11 -2.00 -7.63
CA ALA A 277 -12.42 -0.98 -6.62
C ALA A 277 -11.26 -0.02 -6.29
N SER A 278 -10.01 -0.41 -6.54
CA SER A 278 -8.83 0.42 -6.25
C SER A 278 -8.22 1.10 -7.49
N SER A 279 -8.68 0.73 -8.69
CA SER A 279 -8.21 1.30 -9.97
C SER A 279 -8.87 2.61 -10.39
N VAL A 280 -9.97 3.00 -9.73
CA VAL A 280 -10.70 4.24 -10.02
C VAL A 280 -10.56 5.19 -8.84
N SER A 281 -9.47 5.95 -8.77
CA SER A 281 -9.44 7.14 -7.92
C SER A 281 -10.03 8.33 -8.67
N THR A 282 -11.32 8.28 -8.98
CA THR A 282 -12.11 9.51 -8.89
C THR A 282 -12.13 9.86 -7.40
N GLU A 283 -11.76 11.09 -7.06
CA GLU A 283 -11.88 11.59 -5.68
C GLU A 283 -13.30 11.29 -5.21
N TYR A 284 -13.46 10.58 -4.09
CA TYR A 284 -14.80 10.17 -3.64
C TYR A 284 -15.64 11.42 -3.37
N VAL A 285 -16.67 11.62 -4.19
CA VAL A 285 -17.66 12.69 -3.99
C VAL A 285 -18.96 12.04 -3.55
N ALA A 286 -19.39 12.37 -2.34
CA ALA A 286 -20.60 11.81 -1.75
C ALA A 286 -21.87 12.29 -2.49
N PRO A 287 -22.91 11.43 -2.58
CA PRO A 287 -24.23 11.80 -3.11
C PRO A 287 -24.84 13.02 -2.41
N GLN A 288 -25.20 14.04 -3.21
CA GLN A 288 -25.73 15.32 -2.73
C GLN A 288 -27.26 15.36 -2.80
N THR A 289 -27.84 14.89 -3.91
CA THR A 289 -29.31 14.86 -4.11
C THR A 289 -29.93 13.57 -3.60
N GLN A 290 -31.26 13.59 -3.37
CA GLN A 290 -31.98 12.39 -2.94
C GLN A 290 -31.93 11.29 -4.01
N THR A 291 -32.04 11.65 -5.29
CA THR A 291 -31.92 10.72 -6.42
C THR A 291 -30.55 10.07 -6.45
N GLN A 292 -29.48 10.85 -6.28
CA GLN A 292 -28.10 10.34 -6.23
C GLN A 292 -27.90 9.36 -5.08
N LYS A 293 -28.44 9.66 -3.88
CA LYS A 293 -28.32 8.77 -2.70
C LYS A 293 -28.95 7.42 -2.95
N VAL A 294 -30.21 7.42 -3.39
CA VAL A 294 -30.96 6.20 -3.68
C VAL A 294 -30.31 5.39 -4.81
N LEU A 295 -29.81 6.08 -5.85
CA LEU A 295 -29.13 5.41 -6.96
C LEU A 295 -27.79 4.80 -6.53
N ALA A 296 -27.00 5.50 -5.73
CA ALA A 296 -25.74 5.00 -5.17
C ALA A 296 -25.97 3.78 -4.25
N GLU A 297 -27.05 3.78 -3.44
CA GLU A 297 -27.45 2.63 -2.63
C GLU A 297 -27.82 1.42 -3.49
N ILE A 298 -28.63 1.61 -4.55
CA ILE A 298 -28.97 0.55 -5.51
C ILE A 298 -27.70 -0.04 -6.13
N TRP A 299 -26.73 0.79 -6.48
CA TRP A 299 -25.47 0.35 -7.08
C TRP A 299 -24.59 -0.40 -6.09
N ALA A 300 -24.43 0.12 -4.88
CA ALA A 300 -23.68 -0.52 -3.80
C ALA A 300 -24.21 -1.94 -3.53
N GLU A 301 -25.53 -2.10 -3.45
CA GLU A 301 -26.17 -3.40 -3.25
C GLU A 301 -26.00 -4.37 -4.42
N VAL A 302 -26.06 -3.87 -5.67
CA VAL A 302 -25.92 -4.72 -6.86
C VAL A 302 -24.47 -5.12 -7.11
N LEU A 303 -23.53 -4.21 -6.88
CA LEU A 303 -22.09 -4.42 -7.08
C LEU A 303 -21.42 -5.11 -5.89
N GLY A 304 -22.07 -5.12 -4.71
CA GLY A 304 -21.53 -5.73 -3.50
C GLY A 304 -20.39 -4.95 -2.85
N ILE A 305 -20.41 -3.61 -2.99
CA ILE A 305 -19.37 -2.69 -2.48
C ILE A 305 -19.94 -1.76 -1.41
N GLU A 306 -19.09 -1.28 -0.51
CA GLU A 306 -19.53 -0.49 0.65
C GLU A 306 -20.02 0.93 0.29
N GLN A 307 -19.38 1.59 -0.68
CA GLN A 307 -19.69 2.97 -1.07
C GLN A 307 -19.51 3.20 -2.57
N VAL A 308 -20.36 4.04 -3.14
CA VAL A 308 -20.32 4.49 -4.54
C VAL A 308 -20.31 6.02 -4.55
N GLY A 309 -19.25 6.62 -5.08
CA GLY A 309 -19.14 8.05 -5.34
C GLY A 309 -19.96 8.46 -6.56
N ILE A 310 -20.39 9.72 -6.62
CA ILE A 310 -21.30 10.17 -7.70
C ILE A 310 -20.67 10.14 -9.10
N HIS A 311 -19.34 10.19 -9.17
CA HIS A 311 -18.58 10.16 -10.42
C HIS A 311 -18.02 8.78 -10.74
N ASP A 312 -18.26 7.79 -9.88
CA ASP A 312 -17.78 6.44 -10.13
C ASP A 312 -18.59 5.82 -11.27
N ASN A 313 -17.87 5.20 -12.21
CA ASN A 313 -18.45 4.56 -13.36
C ASN A 313 -18.90 3.14 -13.01
N PHE A 314 -20.15 2.79 -13.31
CA PHE A 314 -20.77 1.49 -13.02
C PHE A 314 -19.92 0.30 -13.50
N PHE A 315 -19.41 0.40 -14.72
CA PHE A 315 -18.64 -0.66 -15.37
C PHE A 315 -17.21 -0.71 -14.84
N ASP A 316 -16.65 0.45 -14.49
CA ASP A 316 -15.34 0.53 -13.84
C ASP A 316 -15.39 0.10 -12.36
N LEU A 317 -16.57 -0.08 -11.78
CA LEU A 317 -16.79 -0.71 -10.47
C LEU A 317 -17.05 -2.23 -10.55
N GLY A 318 -16.90 -2.82 -11.74
CA GLY A 318 -17.12 -4.26 -11.97
C GLY A 318 -18.53 -4.61 -12.45
N GLY A 319 -19.37 -3.60 -12.74
CA GLY A 319 -20.68 -3.79 -13.31
C GLY A 319 -20.65 -4.41 -14.71
N HIS A 320 -21.59 -5.30 -14.99
CA HIS A 320 -21.78 -5.91 -16.31
C HIS A 320 -23.26 -5.96 -16.69
N SER A 321 -23.59 -6.34 -17.93
CA SER A 321 -24.97 -6.26 -18.48
C SER A 321 -26.05 -6.93 -17.62
N LEU A 322 -25.75 -8.06 -16.97
CA LEU A 322 -26.70 -8.69 -16.03
C LEU A 322 -26.95 -7.85 -14.77
N MET A 323 -25.90 -7.28 -14.15
CA MET A 323 -26.03 -6.34 -13.03
C MET A 323 -26.72 -5.05 -13.47
N ALA A 324 -26.41 -4.54 -14.66
CA ALA A 324 -27.08 -3.37 -15.23
C ALA A 324 -28.60 -3.61 -15.39
N THR A 325 -29.00 -4.83 -15.78
CA THR A 325 -30.41 -5.23 -15.84
C THR A 325 -31.06 -5.24 -14.46
N GLN A 326 -30.34 -5.67 -13.43
CA GLN A 326 -30.82 -5.64 -12.03
C GLN A 326 -30.97 -4.19 -11.53
N VAL A 327 -30.02 -3.31 -11.85
CA VAL A 327 -30.11 -1.86 -11.54
C VAL A 327 -31.37 -1.28 -12.19
N VAL A 328 -31.58 -1.51 -13.48
CA VAL A 328 -32.77 -1.03 -14.20
C VAL A 328 -34.07 -1.51 -13.54
N SER A 329 -34.12 -2.79 -13.15
CA SER A 329 -35.29 -3.35 -12.45
C SER A 329 -35.54 -2.68 -11.10
N ARG A 330 -34.49 -2.36 -10.33
CA ARG A 330 -34.60 -1.71 -9.02
C ARG A 330 -34.95 -0.24 -9.16
N VAL A 331 -34.36 0.48 -10.12
CA VAL A 331 -34.72 1.86 -10.47
C VAL A 331 -36.21 1.95 -10.80
N ARG A 332 -36.74 0.99 -11.57
CA ARG A 332 -38.18 0.90 -11.85
C ARG A 332 -39.02 0.75 -10.59
N GLN A 333 -38.63 -0.12 -9.67
CA GLN A 333 -39.37 -0.33 -8.43
C GLN A 333 -39.34 0.89 -7.51
N THR A 334 -38.19 1.57 -7.44
CA THR A 334 -37.98 2.68 -6.51
C THR A 334 -38.55 4.00 -7.02
N PHE A 335 -38.37 4.31 -8.30
CA PHE A 335 -38.78 5.59 -8.91
C PHE A 335 -40.05 5.49 -9.75
N GLY A 336 -40.60 4.28 -9.95
CA GLY A 336 -41.84 4.07 -10.70
C GLY A 336 -41.72 4.31 -12.21
N MET A 337 -40.51 4.36 -12.75
CA MET A 337 -40.24 4.70 -14.16
C MET A 337 -39.47 3.61 -14.89
N GLU A 338 -39.68 3.48 -16.21
CA GLU A 338 -38.89 2.56 -17.03
C GLU A 338 -37.63 3.23 -17.56
N LEU A 339 -36.48 2.75 -17.08
CA LEU A 339 -35.18 3.13 -17.62
C LEU A 339 -34.77 2.11 -18.69
N LEU A 340 -34.34 2.56 -19.87
CA LEU A 340 -33.76 1.66 -20.86
C LEU A 340 -32.38 1.20 -20.40
N LEU A 341 -32.04 -0.07 -20.62
CA LEU A 341 -30.69 -0.58 -20.31
C LEU A 341 -29.59 0.25 -20.98
N GLN A 342 -29.85 0.73 -22.19
CA GLN A 342 -28.94 1.60 -22.95
C GLN A 342 -28.63 2.92 -22.22
N SER A 343 -29.54 3.42 -21.37
CA SER A 343 -29.31 4.63 -20.58
C SER A 343 -28.18 4.45 -19.58
N LEU A 344 -27.96 3.23 -19.06
CA LEU A 344 -26.85 2.96 -18.15
C LEU A 344 -25.49 3.00 -18.85
N PHE A 345 -25.44 2.65 -20.13
CA PHE A 345 -24.23 2.77 -20.96
C PHE A 345 -23.98 4.22 -21.36
N LYS A 346 -25.05 4.97 -21.68
CA LYS A 346 -24.98 6.38 -22.05
C LYS A 346 -24.60 7.30 -20.88
N TYR A 347 -25.07 6.97 -19.67
CA TYR A 347 -24.84 7.74 -18.45
C TYR A 347 -24.27 6.81 -17.37
N PRO A 348 -22.97 6.48 -17.46
CA PRO A 348 -22.40 5.36 -16.70
C PRO A 348 -22.00 5.73 -15.27
N ASN A 349 -22.28 6.95 -14.79
CA ASN A 349 -22.04 7.34 -13.38
C ASN A 349 -23.32 7.86 -12.71
N VAL A 350 -23.34 7.82 -11.39
CA VAL A 350 -24.51 8.18 -10.58
C VAL A 350 -24.97 9.63 -10.81
N ALA A 351 -24.05 10.58 -10.98
CA ALA A 351 -24.40 11.98 -11.21
C ALA A 351 -25.21 12.17 -12.51
N THR A 352 -24.67 11.68 -13.63
CA THR A 352 -25.29 11.83 -14.95
C THR A 352 -26.57 11.02 -15.10
N LEU A 353 -26.62 9.83 -14.50
CA LEU A 353 -27.83 9.01 -14.53
C LEU A 353 -28.93 9.59 -13.64
N ALA A 354 -28.59 10.18 -12.50
CA ALA A 354 -29.55 10.87 -11.65
C ALA A 354 -30.16 12.09 -12.35
N GLU A 355 -29.38 12.87 -13.09
CA GLU A 355 -29.89 14.01 -13.89
C GLU A 355 -30.90 13.56 -14.95
N GLU A 356 -30.61 12.45 -15.65
CA GLU A 356 -31.54 11.89 -16.63
C GLU A 356 -32.85 11.42 -15.97
N ILE A 357 -32.75 10.75 -14.82
CA ILE A 357 -33.92 10.31 -14.03
C ILE A 357 -34.76 11.51 -13.60
N GLU A 358 -34.12 12.54 -13.05
CA GLU A 358 -34.80 13.76 -12.60
C GLU A 358 -35.48 14.48 -13.78
N THR A 359 -34.82 14.56 -14.94
CA THR A 359 -35.40 15.14 -16.15
C THR A 359 -36.64 14.39 -16.61
N MET A 360 -36.59 13.05 -16.64
CA MET A 360 -37.74 12.23 -17.01
C MET A 360 -38.89 12.34 -16.01
N LEU A 361 -38.60 12.48 -14.71
CA LEU A 361 -39.61 12.68 -13.66
C LEU A 361 -40.32 14.03 -13.81
N ILE A 362 -39.59 15.10 -14.13
CA ILE A 362 -40.17 16.43 -14.38
C ILE A 362 -41.10 16.38 -15.61
N VAL A 363 -40.65 15.79 -16.72
CA VAL A 363 -41.46 15.66 -17.94
C VAL A 363 -42.73 14.84 -17.69
N ALA A 364 -42.64 13.76 -16.90
CA ALA A 364 -43.80 12.96 -16.54
C ALA A 364 -44.84 13.76 -15.70
N GLN A 365 -44.38 14.65 -14.82
CA GLN A 365 -45.24 15.50 -14.00
C GLN A 365 -45.93 16.60 -14.83
N ASP A 366 -45.22 17.25 -15.76
CA ASP A 366 -45.80 18.26 -16.65
C ASP A 366 -46.86 17.68 -17.60
N VAL A 367 -46.64 16.46 -18.10
CA VAL A 367 -47.63 15.75 -18.93
C VAL A 367 -48.88 15.40 -18.10
N LEU A 368 -48.74 14.98 -16.84
CA LEU A 368 -49.88 14.71 -15.96
C LEU A 368 -50.66 15.99 -15.58
N GLN A 369 -49.98 17.13 -15.41
CA GLN A 369 -50.63 18.42 -15.13
C GLN A 369 -51.38 18.99 -16.35
N SER A 370 -50.80 18.91 -17.55
CA SER A 370 -51.44 19.38 -18.79
C SER A 370 -52.68 18.56 -19.20
N VAL A 371 -52.72 17.26 -18.88
CA VAL A 371 -53.90 16.40 -19.09
C VAL A 371 -55.01 16.70 -18.05
N GLY A 372 -54.63 17.14 -16.84
CA GLY A 372 -55.56 17.54 -15.79
C GLY A 372 -56.28 18.87 -16.07
N GLU A 373 -55.61 19.84 -16.70
CA GLU A 373 -56.24 21.12 -17.06
C GLU A 373 -57.17 21.01 -18.29
N GLY A 374 -56.86 20.13 -19.24
CA GLY A 374 -57.69 19.90 -20.44
C GLY A 374 -59.05 19.24 -20.17
N SER A 375 -59.23 18.60 -19.01
CA SER A 375 -60.50 17.97 -18.60
C SER A 375 -61.42 18.90 -17.79
N VAL A 376 -60.90 20.01 -17.25
CA VAL A 376 -61.71 21.02 -16.55
C VAL A 376 -62.39 21.99 -17.52
N ILE A 377 -61.76 22.29 -18.67
CA ILE A 377 -62.29 23.23 -19.66
C ILE A 377 -63.51 22.66 -20.43
N GLN A 378 -63.67 21.33 -20.49
CA GLN A 378 -64.82 20.71 -21.16
C GLN A 378 -66.10 20.62 -20.29
N GLN A 379 -66.03 20.91 -18.99
CA GLN A 379 -67.21 20.89 -18.10
C GLN A 379 -67.86 22.26 -17.89
N GLU A 380 -67.20 23.38 -18.20
CA GLU A 380 -67.81 24.73 -18.05
C GLU A 380 -68.62 25.20 -19.27
N ASP A 381 -68.47 24.57 -20.44
CA ASP A 381 -69.21 24.95 -21.66
C ASP A 381 -70.58 24.25 -21.82
N GLU A 382 -70.91 23.22 -21.00
CA GLU A 382 -72.23 22.56 -21.03
C GLU A 382 -73.27 23.20 -20.10
N GLU A 383 -72.90 24.11 -19.20
CA GLU A 383 -73.82 24.69 -18.19
C GLU A 383 -74.33 26.12 -18.51
N LYS A 384 -74.07 26.64 -19.71
CA LYS A 384 -74.59 27.97 -20.16
C LYS A 384 -75.59 27.93 -21.32
N GLY A 385 -76.23 26.78 -21.53
CA GLY A 385 -77.06 26.51 -22.70
C GLY A 385 -78.56 26.26 -22.48
N GLU A 386 -79.16 26.55 -21.33
CA GLU A 386 -80.63 26.49 -21.16
C GLU A 386 -81.14 27.63 -20.28
N LEU A 387 -81.60 28.70 -20.94
CA LEU A 387 -82.53 29.71 -20.44
C LEU A 387 -83.60 29.97 -21.50
#